data_AF-A0A842WMS7-F1
#
_entry.id   AF-A0A842WMS7-F1
#
_cell.length_a   1.000
_cell.length_b   1.000
_cell.length_c   1.000
_cell.angle_alpha   90.00
_cell.angle_beta   90.00
_cell.angle_gamma   90.00
#
_symmetry.space_group_name_H-M   'P 1'
#
loop_
_entity.id
_entity.type
_entity.pdbx_description
1 polymer ?
#
loop_
_entity_poly.entity_id
_entity_poly.type
_entity_poly.pdbx_seq_one_letter_code
_entity_poly.pdbx_strand_id
1 'polypeptide(L)'
;MRGLIFILLAFGLFLGGCTGQPLAEPSEWDVIEPPPQLQQCTDSDGGKDEFISGTASVGEESGTDRCLGEDEMVLEYYCDGNEIADENMQCPAGYLCYGGACVESTCYDSDGGKDTSKTGTVSYGNEEYTDSCIDGETVKEYYCGEGALHEEIGCGPAEECINGRCVGVAQCSDSDGGINEFIKGTATYGSATYADSCLSYNVVYEYYCKGGELAHEQVVCPEGMDCENGYCVEGPERECRETDGGKDRYEEGTITYWVGDTQYSETDKCYDQDSVLETWCTEEGGKGFGIIECDSDEWCEDGECVSG
;
A
#
# COMPACT_ATOMS: atom_id res chain seq x y z
N MET A 1 69.10 -70.93 -38.88
CA MET A 1 68.53 -69.76 -38.18
C MET A 1 67.26 -69.38 -38.91
N ARG A 2 66.10 -69.59 -38.26
CA ARG A 2 65.18 -68.54 -37.75
C ARG A 2 64.68 -67.61 -38.88
N GLY A 3 63.40 -67.37 -39.07
CA GLY A 3 62.18 -67.70 -38.32
C GLY A 3 61.01 -67.06 -39.08
N LEU A 4 59.91 -67.80 -39.18
CA LEU A 4 58.57 -67.49 -38.64
C LEU A 4 57.72 -66.58 -39.52
N ILE A 5 56.55 -67.14 -39.86
CA ILE A 5 55.80 -66.99 -41.10
C ILE A 5 54.39 -66.51 -40.80
N PHE A 6 53.96 -65.52 -41.58
CA PHE A 6 52.57 -65.15 -41.88
C PHE A 6 52.01 -66.06 -42.98
N ILE A 7 50.80 -66.60 -42.85
CA ILE A 7 49.91 -67.08 -43.95
C ILE A 7 48.46 -66.97 -43.41
N LEU A 8 47.56 -66.10 -43.91
CA LEU A 8 46.86 -65.97 -45.21
C LEU A 8 45.63 -66.90 -45.41
N LEU A 9 44.49 -66.25 -45.71
CA LEU A 9 43.40 -66.60 -46.66
C LEU A 9 42.59 -67.90 -46.44
N ALA A 10 41.26 -67.86 -46.29
CA ALA A 10 40.16 -67.50 -47.23
C ALA A 10 39.64 -68.67 -48.10
N PHE A 11 38.30 -68.63 -48.29
CA PHE A 11 37.46 -69.29 -49.31
C PHE A 11 37.06 -70.78 -49.17
N GLY A 12 35.76 -71.03 -49.39
CA GLY A 12 35.30 -72.22 -50.13
C GLY A 12 33.99 -72.86 -49.66
N LEU A 13 32.88 -72.55 -50.36
CA LEU A 13 31.65 -73.36 -50.43
C LEU A 13 31.95 -74.82 -50.82
N PHE A 14 31.18 -75.79 -50.29
CA PHE A 14 30.74 -76.95 -51.07
C PHE A 14 29.40 -77.51 -50.56
N LEU A 15 28.48 -77.68 -51.51
CA LEU A 15 27.20 -78.41 -51.44
C LEU A 15 27.46 -79.92 -51.53
N GLY A 16 26.64 -80.75 -50.87
CA GLY A 16 26.59 -82.19 -51.13
C GLY A 16 25.76 -82.96 -50.11
N GLY A 17 24.59 -83.46 -50.52
CA GLY A 17 23.67 -84.25 -49.68
C GLY A 17 23.85 -85.77 -49.78
N CYS A 18 22.80 -86.47 -49.28
CA CYS A 18 22.53 -87.92 -49.27
C CYS A 18 23.25 -88.71 -48.14
N THR A 19 22.66 -89.66 -47.39
CA THR A 19 21.40 -90.44 -47.46
C THR A 19 21.21 -91.24 -46.15
N GLY A 20 19.97 -91.34 -45.67
CA GLY A 20 19.35 -92.52 -45.02
C GLY A 20 19.97 -93.18 -43.77
N GLN A 21 19.26 -93.13 -42.64
CA GLN A 21 18.43 -94.24 -42.11
C GLN A 21 17.80 -93.86 -40.75
N PRO A 22 16.65 -94.46 -40.36
CA PRO A 22 15.76 -93.95 -39.32
C PRO A 22 16.14 -94.49 -37.94
N LEU A 23 16.12 -93.64 -36.92
CA LEU A 23 16.20 -94.07 -35.53
C LEU A 23 15.25 -93.23 -34.66
N ALA A 24 14.24 -93.94 -34.15
CA ALA A 24 13.50 -93.76 -32.90
C ALA A 24 13.12 -92.34 -32.47
N GLU A 25 11.80 -92.14 -32.34
CA GLU A 25 11.19 -91.09 -31.54
C GLU A 25 11.86 -91.00 -30.15
N PRO A 26 12.47 -89.85 -29.78
CA PRO A 26 12.71 -89.56 -28.39
C PRO A 26 11.38 -89.09 -27.79
N SER A 27 10.88 -89.89 -26.85
CA SER A 27 9.81 -89.55 -25.92
C SER A 27 9.95 -88.13 -25.39
N GLU A 28 8.81 -87.45 -25.23
CA GLU A 28 8.68 -86.16 -24.56
C GLU A 28 9.64 -86.07 -23.38
N TRP A 29 10.66 -85.22 -23.53
CA TRP A 29 11.43 -84.75 -22.40
C TRP A 29 10.52 -83.78 -21.67
N ASP A 30 9.96 -84.23 -20.55
CA ASP A 30 9.38 -83.36 -19.55
C ASP A 30 10.32 -82.17 -19.35
N VAL A 31 9.88 -80.99 -19.77
CA VAL A 31 10.51 -79.74 -19.38
C VAL A 31 10.30 -79.66 -17.87
N ILE A 32 11.32 -80.04 -17.11
CA ILE A 32 11.36 -79.77 -15.68
C ILE A 32 11.37 -78.24 -15.57
N GLU A 33 10.22 -77.64 -15.27
CA GLU A 33 10.17 -76.24 -14.89
C GLU A 33 11.18 -76.04 -13.76
N PRO A 34 12.10 -75.05 -13.86
CA PRO A 34 12.98 -74.74 -12.76
C PRO A 34 12.11 -74.52 -11.51
N PRO A 35 12.55 -75.02 -10.33
CA PRO A 35 11.78 -74.85 -9.10
C PRO A 35 11.43 -73.35 -8.96
N PRO A 36 10.18 -73.02 -8.60
CA PRO A 36 9.75 -71.63 -8.50
C PRO A 36 10.77 -70.89 -7.65
N GLN A 37 11.42 -69.90 -8.26
CA GLN A 37 12.41 -69.07 -7.58
C GLN A 37 11.66 -68.43 -6.41
N LEU A 38 12.05 -68.78 -5.18
CA LEU A 38 11.47 -68.20 -3.98
C LEU A 38 11.73 -66.70 -4.04
N GLN A 39 10.71 -65.91 -4.36
CA GLN A 39 10.82 -64.46 -4.44
C GLN A 39 11.04 -63.95 -3.02
N GLN A 40 12.24 -63.42 -2.79
CA GLN A 40 12.61 -62.81 -1.53
C GLN A 40 12.19 -61.35 -1.55
N CYS A 41 11.67 -60.89 -0.41
CA CYS A 41 11.41 -59.47 -0.23
C CYS A 41 12.74 -58.73 -0.07
N THR A 42 12.85 -57.59 -0.72
CA THR A 42 13.97 -56.66 -0.55
C THR A 42 13.46 -55.30 -0.14
N ASP A 43 14.14 -54.71 0.82
CA ASP A 43 13.83 -53.41 1.39
C ASP A 43 15.01 -52.46 1.21
N SER A 44 14.76 -51.21 0.81
CA SER A 44 15.85 -50.30 0.43
C SER A 44 16.38 -49.43 1.57
N ASP A 45 15.59 -49.22 2.62
CA ASP A 45 15.95 -48.55 3.87
C ASP A 45 16.38 -49.54 4.96
N GLY A 46 16.02 -50.82 4.81
CA GLY A 46 16.44 -51.89 5.71
C GLY A 46 15.39 -52.29 6.76
N GLY A 47 14.11 -51.97 6.54
CA GLY A 47 13.00 -52.46 7.35
C GLY A 47 12.01 -51.35 7.66
N LYS A 48 11.72 -51.15 8.95
CA LYS A 48 10.93 -49.98 9.39
C LYS A 48 11.91 -48.86 9.75
N ASP A 49 12.05 -47.84 8.92
CA ASP A 49 12.86 -46.66 9.17
C ASP A 49 12.13 -45.39 8.72
N GLU A 50 11.41 -44.75 9.64
CA GLU A 50 10.66 -43.54 9.35
C GLU A 50 11.53 -42.36 8.87
N PHE A 51 12.86 -42.39 9.02
CA PHE A 51 13.74 -41.28 8.65
C PHE A 51 14.37 -41.44 7.27
N ILE A 52 14.19 -42.59 6.61
CA ILE A 52 14.76 -42.89 5.31
C ILE A 52 13.66 -43.40 4.40
N SER A 53 13.31 -42.64 3.37
CA SER A 53 12.35 -43.14 2.37
C SER A 53 12.98 -44.26 1.57
N GLY A 54 12.26 -45.37 1.50
CA GLY A 54 12.59 -46.51 0.68
C GLY A 54 11.36 -47.22 0.12
N THR A 55 11.57 -48.49 -0.21
CA THR A 55 10.67 -49.30 -1.04
C THR A 55 10.90 -50.78 -0.77
N ALA A 56 9.87 -51.43 -0.23
CA ALA A 56 9.79 -52.88 -0.14
C ALA A 56 9.31 -53.47 -1.49
N SER A 57 9.96 -54.54 -1.95
CA SER A 57 9.66 -55.19 -3.24
C SER A 57 9.70 -56.71 -3.15
N VAL A 58 8.71 -57.38 -3.73
CA VAL A 58 8.64 -58.85 -3.90
C VAL A 58 8.22 -59.14 -5.34
N GLY A 59 9.16 -59.59 -6.17
CA GLY A 59 8.88 -59.88 -7.57
C GLY A 59 8.54 -58.63 -8.38
N GLU A 60 7.31 -58.53 -8.88
CA GLU A 60 6.81 -57.35 -9.60
C GLU A 60 5.99 -56.41 -8.69
N GLU A 61 5.70 -56.82 -7.46
CA GLU A 61 4.99 -55.99 -6.48
C GLU A 61 5.99 -55.13 -5.70
N SER A 62 5.61 -53.89 -5.42
CA SER A 62 6.38 -52.96 -4.61
C SER A 62 5.47 -51.98 -3.87
N GLY A 63 5.93 -51.52 -2.72
CA GLY A 63 5.36 -50.41 -1.96
C GLY A 63 6.48 -49.43 -1.60
N THR A 64 6.23 -48.14 -1.76
CA THR A 64 7.19 -47.05 -1.50
C THR A 64 6.61 -46.16 -0.41
N ASP A 65 7.45 -45.77 0.53
CA ASP A 65 7.03 -44.95 1.66
C ASP A 65 6.45 -43.62 1.19
N ARG A 66 5.43 -43.17 1.90
CA ARG A 66 4.74 -41.93 1.53
C ARG A 66 4.12 -41.28 2.75
N CYS A 67 3.93 -39.97 2.64
CA CYS A 67 3.26 -39.22 3.68
C CYS A 67 1.74 -39.40 3.64
N LEU A 68 1.13 -39.53 4.81
CA LEU A 68 -0.31 -39.61 5.00
C LEU A 68 -0.79 -38.47 5.90
N GLY A 69 -1.77 -37.69 5.41
CA GLY A 69 -2.53 -36.69 6.18
C GLY A 69 -1.70 -35.61 6.86
N GLU A 70 -1.84 -34.35 6.43
CA GLU A 70 -1.28 -33.14 7.09
C GLU A 70 0.16 -33.29 7.64
N ASP A 71 1.02 -34.01 6.90
CA ASP A 71 2.48 -34.06 7.05
C ASP A 71 3.05 -34.60 8.38
N GLU A 72 2.29 -35.36 9.16
CA GLU A 72 2.75 -35.88 10.47
C GLU A 72 2.96 -37.41 10.54
N MET A 73 2.54 -38.16 9.52
CA MET A 73 2.68 -39.62 9.47
C MET A 73 3.32 -40.12 8.17
N VAL A 74 4.21 -41.10 8.29
CA VAL A 74 4.75 -41.91 7.20
C VAL A 74 3.94 -43.20 7.11
N LEU A 75 3.43 -43.55 5.93
CA LEU A 75 3.08 -44.92 5.60
C LEU A 75 4.35 -45.63 5.16
N GLU A 76 4.87 -46.47 6.04
CA GLU A 76 6.09 -47.23 5.87
C GLU A 76 5.78 -48.56 5.19
N TYR A 77 6.45 -48.87 4.08
CA TYR A 77 6.41 -50.18 3.42
C TYR A 77 7.69 -50.93 3.69
N TYR A 78 7.57 -52.10 4.33
CA TYR A 78 8.73 -52.87 4.77
C TYR A 78 8.59 -54.37 4.46
N CYS A 79 9.70 -55.09 4.50
CA CYS A 79 9.70 -56.55 4.37
C CYS A 79 9.44 -57.26 5.71
N ASP A 80 8.29 -57.95 5.84
CA ASP A 80 8.04 -58.93 6.92
C ASP A 80 8.26 -60.36 6.39
N GLY A 81 9.48 -60.86 6.56
CA GLY A 81 9.89 -62.11 5.93
C GLY A 81 10.02 -61.99 4.41
N ASN A 82 9.17 -62.68 3.66
CA ASN A 82 9.15 -62.65 2.19
C ASN A 82 7.90 -61.94 1.64
N GLU A 83 7.17 -61.19 2.46
CA GLU A 83 5.97 -60.46 2.08
C GLU A 83 6.18 -58.95 2.32
N ILE A 84 5.53 -58.12 1.50
CA ILE A 84 5.46 -56.66 1.71
C ILE A 84 4.38 -56.40 2.76
N ALA A 85 4.74 -55.66 3.80
CA ALA A 85 3.82 -55.18 4.82
C ALA A 85 3.86 -53.64 4.89
N ASP A 86 2.87 -53.04 5.54
CA ASP A 86 2.81 -51.60 5.76
C ASP A 86 2.42 -51.23 7.21
N GLU A 87 2.86 -50.06 7.67
CA GLU A 87 2.50 -49.48 8.98
C GLU A 87 2.49 -47.95 8.93
N ASN A 88 1.55 -47.31 9.62
CA ASN A 88 1.55 -45.86 9.80
C ASN A 88 2.44 -45.50 10.99
N MET A 89 3.52 -44.75 10.76
CA MET A 89 4.44 -44.29 11.80
C MET A 89 4.33 -42.78 11.96
N GLN A 90 4.16 -42.33 13.21
CA GLN A 90 4.10 -40.90 13.55
C GLN A 90 5.51 -40.32 13.60
N CYS A 91 5.76 -39.20 12.92
CA CYS A 91 7.03 -38.52 13.04
C CYS A 91 7.25 -38.02 14.48
N PRO A 92 8.47 -38.14 15.03
CA PRO A 92 8.78 -37.60 16.34
C PRO A 92 8.56 -36.08 16.39
N ALA A 93 8.38 -35.56 17.61
CA ALA A 93 8.29 -34.12 17.80
C ALA A 93 9.49 -33.38 17.18
N GLY A 94 9.21 -32.37 16.36
CA GLY A 94 10.22 -31.61 15.61
C GLY A 94 10.52 -32.15 14.21
N TYR A 95 9.80 -33.17 13.73
CA TYR A 95 9.94 -33.73 12.39
C TYR A 95 8.59 -33.76 11.67
N LEU A 96 8.62 -33.68 10.34
CA LEU A 96 7.45 -33.80 9.46
C LEU A 96 7.73 -34.83 8.39
N CYS A 97 6.69 -35.49 7.91
CA CYS A 97 6.80 -36.36 6.76
C CYS A 97 6.96 -35.51 5.50
N TYR A 98 8.05 -35.73 4.78
CA TYR A 98 8.26 -35.21 3.43
C TYR A 98 8.97 -36.26 2.59
N GLY A 99 8.45 -36.50 1.38
CA GLY A 99 9.05 -37.46 0.45
C GLY A 99 9.08 -38.89 0.97
N GLY A 100 8.16 -39.27 1.87
CA GLY A 100 8.10 -40.61 2.46
C GLY A 100 9.00 -40.80 3.67
N ALA A 101 9.55 -39.75 4.27
CA ALA A 101 10.38 -39.83 5.46
C ALA A 101 10.16 -38.64 6.40
N CYS A 102 10.38 -38.85 7.70
CA CYS A 102 10.45 -37.84 8.73
C CYS A 102 11.74 -37.02 8.57
N VAL A 103 11.59 -35.77 8.18
CA VAL A 103 12.67 -34.77 8.12
C VAL A 103 12.45 -33.70 9.17
N GLU A 104 13.56 -33.17 9.69
CA GLU A 104 13.53 -32.13 10.71
C GLU A 104 12.73 -30.92 10.20
N SER A 105 11.74 -30.51 10.99
CA SER A 105 10.86 -29.37 10.71
C SER A 105 11.64 -28.07 10.87
N THR A 106 12.36 -27.66 9.83
CA THR A 106 13.05 -26.37 9.82
C THR A 106 12.07 -25.30 9.35
N CYS A 107 11.24 -24.80 10.26
CA CYS A 107 10.57 -23.53 10.02
C CYS A 107 11.63 -22.41 10.05
N TYR A 108 11.70 -21.62 8.99
CA TYR A 108 12.57 -20.46 8.89
C TYR A 108 11.73 -19.20 8.75
N ASP A 109 12.06 -18.19 9.54
CA ASP A 109 11.35 -16.92 9.60
C ASP A 109 12.37 -15.79 9.36
N SER A 110 12.14 -15.00 8.30
CA SER A 110 13.15 -14.07 7.78
C SER A 110 13.35 -12.79 8.61
N ASP A 111 12.36 -12.40 9.39
CA ASP A 111 12.39 -11.23 10.27
C ASP A 111 12.22 -11.59 11.75
N GLY A 112 11.69 -12.78 12.02
CA GLY A 112 11.89 -13.50 13.25
C GLY A 112 10.83 -13.21 14.30
N GLY A 113 9.97 -14.21 14.53
CA GLY A 113 8.87 -14.06 15.46
C GLY A 113 7.80 -13.17 14.86
N LYS A 114 7.16 -12.35 15.69
CA LYS A 114 6.08 -11.46 15.28
C LYS A 114 6.62 -10.03 15.13
N ASP A 115 7.44 -9.76 14.11
CA ASP A 115 8.08 -8.46 13.87
C ASP A 115 7.36 -7.66 12.77
N THR A 116 6.26 -7.03 13.13
CA THR A 116 5.47 -6.19 12.22
C THR A 116 6.21 -4.95 11.68
N SER A 117 7.44 -4.66 12.11
CA SER A 117 8.24 -3.54 11.60
C SER A 117 9.00 -3.86 10.31
N LYS A 118 9.05 -5.14 9.93
CA LYS A 118 9.66 -5.63 8.71
C LYS A 118 8.62 -6.42 7.92
N THR A 119 8.91 -6.60 6.63
CA THR A 119 8.13 -7.53 5.82
C THR A 119 8.89 -8.85 5.88
N GLY A 120 8.30 -9.84 6.51
CA GLY A 120 8.82 -11.16 6.71
C GLY A 120 8.31 -12.17 5.69
N THR A 121 8.98 -13.32 5.67
CA THR A 121 8.54 -14.52 4.98
C THR A 121 8.94 -15.73 5.81
N VAL A 122 7.94 -16.56 6.09
CA VAL A 122 8.11 -17.86 6.74
C VAL A 122 8.18 -18.96 5.69
N SER A 123 9.27 -19.71 5.71
CA SER A 123 9.44 -20.95 4.92
C SER A 123 9.18 -22.16 5.82
N TYR A 124 8.26 -23.02 5.40
CA TYR A 124 7.92 -24.27 6.09
C TYR A 124 7.69 -25.37 5.07
N GLY A 125 8.53 -26.41 5.09
CA GLY A 125 8.53 -27.42 4.03
C GLY A 125 8.84 -26.80 2.65
N ASN A 126 7.87 -26.86 1.72
CA ASN A 126 7.97 -26.21 0.40
C ASN A 126 7.05 -24.99 0.25
N GLU A 127 6.48 -24.52 1.34
CA GLU A 127 5.54 -23.40 1.35
C GLU A 127 6.23 -22.16 1.88
N GLU A 128 5.84 -21.02 1.33
CA GLU A 128 6.29 -19.70 1.76
C GLU A 128 5.08 -18.84 2.12
N TYR A 129 5.19 -18.14 3.23
CA TYR A 129 4.14 -17.30 3.79
C TYR A 129 4.71 -15.91 4.07
N THR A 130 4.32 -14.92 3.27
CA THR A 130 4.81 -13.55 3.39
C THR A 130 3.80 -12.69 4.13
N ASP A 131 4.29 -11.80 5.00
CA ASP A 131 3.44 -10.86 5.70
C ASP A 131 2.67 -9.97 4.74
N SER A 132 1.46 -9.63 5.13
CA SER A 132 0.55 -8.90 4.25
C SER A 132 -0.34 -7.96 5.03
N CYS A 133 -0.83 -6.92 4.37
CA CYS A 133 -1.79 -6.01 4.96
C CYS A 133 -3.20 -6.58 4.75
N ILE A 134 -3.94 -6.76 5.84
CA ILE A 134 -5.37 -7.08 5.77
C ILE A 134 -6.15 -5.84 5.35
N ASP A 135 -5.78 -4.71 5.95
CA ASP A 135 -6.24 -3.37 5.66
C ASP A 135 -5.10 -2.36 5.94
N GLY A 136 -5.40 -1.06 5.92
CA GLY A 136 -4.41 -0.01 6.14
C GLY A 136 -3.86 0.07 7.57
N GLU A 137 -4.41 -0.67 8.53
CA GLU A 137 -4.05 -0.58 9.95
C GLU A 137 -3.63 -1.93 10.55
N THR A 138 -3.78 -3.05 9.82
CA THR A 138 -3.57 -4.40 10.36
C THR A 138 -2.65 -5.24 9.47
N VAL A 139 -1.57 -5.76 10.06
CA VAL A 139 -0.67 -6.74 9.44
C VAL A 139 -1.16 -8.16 9.76
N LYS A 140 -1.28 -8.99 8.74
CA LYS A 140 -1.27 -10.45 8.88
C LYS A 140 0.18 -10.89 8.93
N GLU A 141 0.63 -11.17 10.14
CA GLU A 141 2.00 -11.51 10.50
C GLU A 141 2.17 -13.02 10.53
N TYR A 142 3.06 -13.57 9.72
CA TYR A 142 3.45 -14.98 9.73
C TYR A 142 4.71 -15.19 10.57
N TYR A 143 4.75 -16.24 11.36
CA TYR A 143 5.90 -16.53 12.23
C TYR A 143 6.10 -18.03 12.46
N CYS A 144 7.32 -18.41 12.84
CA CYS A 144 7.63 -19.80 13.18
C CYS A 144 7.18 -20.23 14.58
N GLY A 145 6.51 -21.38 14.67
CA GLY A 145 6.14 -22.09 15.89
C GLY A 145 6.20 -23.61 15.69
N GLU A 146 5.14 -24.34 16.05
CA GLU A 146 4.91 -25.72 15.57
C GLU A 146 4.46 -25.68 14.10
N GLY A 147 5.34 -25.14 13.24
CA GLY A 147 5.09 -24.86 11.82
C GLY A 147 4.93 -23.37 11.50
N ALA A 148 4.36 -23.07 10.33
CA ALA A 148 4.06 -21.71 9.90
C ALA A 148 2.73 -21.23 10.52
N LEU A 149 2.81 -20.32 11.48
CA LEU A 149 1.66 -19.73 12.17
C LEU A 149 1.41 -18.31 11.67
N HIS A 150 0.25 -17.74 12.00
CA HIS A 150 -0.02 -16.32 11.76
C HIS A 150 -0.86 -15.67 12.87
N GLU A 151 -0.79 -14.34 12.96
CA GLU A 151 -1.62 -13.49 13.82
C GLU A 151 -1.99 -12.19 13.10
N GLU A 152 -3.13 -11.59 13.45
CA GLU A 152 -3.53 -10.28 12.95
C GLU A 152 -3.17 -9.23 14.00
N ILE A 153 -2.21 -8.37 13.67
CA ILE A 153 -1.62 -7.41 14.61
C ILE A 153 -1.85 -6.00 14.07
N GLY A 154 -2.51 -5.16 14.88
CA GLY A 154 -2.75 -3.76 14.57
C GLY A 154 -1.46 -2.93 14.66
N CYS A 155 -1.28 -2.02 13.71
CA CYS A 155 -0.22 -1.03 13.72
C CYS A 155 -0.43 0.02 14.82
N GLY A 156 0.67 0.65 15.25
CA GLY A 156 0.63 1.66 16.29
C GLY A 156 -0.03 2.96 15.83
N PRO A 157 -0.28 3.90 16.77
CA PRO A 157 -0.72 5.24 16.43
C PRO A 157 0.27 5.91 15.46
N ALA A 158 -0.26 6.50 14.38
CA ALA A 158 0.51 7.13 13.29
C ALA A 158 1.39 6.16 12.46
N GLU A 159 0.99 4.89 12.39
CA GLU A 159 1.54 3.91 11.47
C GLU A 159 0.44 3.39 10.54
N GLU A 160 0.78 3.11 9.29
CA GLU A 160 -0.09 2.40 8.35
C GLU A 160 0.58 1.10 7.93
N CYS A 161 -0.22 0.06 7.68
CA CYS A 161 0.26 -1.15 7.06
C CYS A 161 0.54 -0.89 5.58
N ILE A 162 1.81 -1.00 5.18
CA ILE A 162 2.24 -0.81 3.80
C ILE A 162 3.19 -1.95 3.44
N ASN A 163 2.83 -2.73 2.41
CA ASN A 163 3.60 -3.88 1.93
C ASN A 163 3.90 -4.93 3.02
N GLY A 164 2.89 -5.26 3.84
CA GLY A 164 2.99 -6.31 4.85
C GLY A 164 3.77 -5.93 6.10
N ARG A 165 3.93 -4.63 6.39
CA ARG A 165 4.56 -4.15 7.63
C ARG A 165 3.97 -2.83 8.08
N CYS A 166 4.05 -2.53 9.36
CA CYS A 166 3.74 -1.23 9.91
C CYS A 166 4.85 -0.22 9.54
N VAL A 167 4.45 0.86 8.89
CA VAL A 167 5.31 1.96 8.50
C VAL A 167 4.80 3.21 9.17
N GLY A 168 5.68 3.90 9.91
CA GLY A 168 5.39 5.24 10.41
C GLY A 168 5.02 6.16 9.25
N VAL A 169 3.75 6.54 9.17
CA VAL A 169 3.32 7.58 8.23
C VAL A 169 3.71 8.91 8.82
N ALA A 170 4.42 9.70 8.02
CA ALA A 170 4.99 10.95 8.47
C ALA A 170 3.92 11.81 9.13
N GLN A 171 4.25 12.24 10.35
CA GLN A 171 3.61 13.29 11.11
C GLN A 171 3.18 14.42 10.17
N CYS A 172 2.01 15.00 10.42
CA CYS A 172 1.57 16.20 9.72
C CYS A 172 2.72 17.22 9.62
N SER A 173 3.05 17.67 8.40
CA SER A 173 4.02 18.73 8.18
C SER A 173 3.33 19.99 7.71
N ASP A 174 3.70 21.11 8.31
CA ASP A 174 3.11 22.42 8.08
C ASP A 174 4.15 23.36 7.47
N SER A 175 3.85 24.00 6.35
CA SER A 175 4.81 24.82 5.63
C SER A 175 5.03 26.22 6.20
N ASP A 176 4.12 26.74 7.02
CA ASP A 176 4.23 28.07 7.65
C ASP A 176 4.33 28.03 9.19
N GLY A 177 4.22 26.83 9.77
CA GLY A 177 4.63 26.55 11.14
C GLY A 177 3.51 26.67 12.16
N GLY A 178 2.26 26.39 11.77
CA GLY A 178 1.11 26.31 12.66
C GLY A 178 -0.04 27.14 12.10
N ILE A 179 -0.70 27.90 12.96
CA ILE A 179 -1.69 28.88 12.50
C ILE A 179 -0.93 30.16 12.15
N ASN A 180 -0.90 30.55 10.87
CA ASN A 180 -0.23 31.74 10.39
C ASN A 180 -0.96 32.39 9.20
N GLU A 181 -1.90 33.27 9.52
CA GLU A 181 -2.74 33.92 8.53
C GLU A 181 -2.00 34.87 7.56
N PHE A 182 -0.70 35.14 7.74
CA PHE A 182 0.07 36.06 6.90
C PHE A 182 0.93 35.39 5.85
N ILE A 183 1.02 34.06 5.86
CA ILE A 183 1.78 33.27 4.89
C ILE A 183 0.81 32.29 4.27
N LYS A 184 0.85 32.14 2.95
CA LYS A 184 0.12 31.03 2.33
C LYS A 184 0.82 29.72 2.67
N GLY A 185 0.18 28.91 3.50
CA GLY A 185 0.65 27.60 3.89
C GLY A 185 -0.01 26.44 3.18
N THR A 186 0.51 25.28 3.55
CA THR A 186 0.00 23.95 3.24
C THR A 186 0.31 23.02 4.40
N ALA A 187 -0.66 22.23 4.81
CA ALA A 187 -0.47 21.09 5.69
C ALA A 187 -0.49 19.78 4.88
N THR A 188 0.53 18.95 5.05
CA THR A 188 0.63 17.62 4.44
C THR A 188 0.45 16.55 5.51
N TYR A 189 -0.50 15.65 5.30
CA TYR A 189 -0.76 14.50 6.18
C TYR A 189 -0.84 13.22 5.34
N GLY A 190 0.06 12.28 5.58
CA GLY A 190 0.25 11.13 4.70
C GLY A 190 0.58 11.58 3.26
N SER A 191 -0.22 11.13 2.29
CA SER A 191 -0.10 11.55 0.88
C SER A 191 -0.97 12.75 0.50
N ALA A 192 -1.80 13.26 1.41
CA ALA A 192 -2.73 14.35 1.14
C ALA A 192 -2.09 15.70 1.49
N THR A 193 -2.38 16.74 0.71
CA THR A 193 -1.95 18.11 0.95
C THR A 193 -3.15 19.04 0.93
N TYR A 194 -3.24 19.89 1.94
CA TYR A 194 -4.31 20.85 2.16
C TYR A 194 -3.68 22.24 2.18
N ALA A 195 -4.23 23.18 1.40
CA ALA A 195 -3.70 24.52 1.29
C ALA A 195 -4.66 25.52 1.92
N ASP A 196 -4.12 26.58 2.49
CA ASP A 196 -4.95 27.64 3.05
C ASP A 196 -5.75 28.33 1.95
N SER A 197 -6.93 28.79 2.34
CA SER A 197 -7.91 29.34 1.41
C SER A 197 -8.74 30.42 2.07
N CYS A 198 -9.38 31.28 1.26
CA CYS A 198 -10.27 32.29 1.80
C CYS A 198 -11.70 31.74 1.85
N LEU A 199 -12.32 31.74 3.04
CA LEU A 199 -13.76 31.47 3.17
C LEU A 199 -14.60 32.70 2.82
N SER A 200 -14.08 33.88 3.14
CA SER A 200 -14.65 35.18 2.83
C SER A 200 -13.53 36.18 2.55
N TYR A 201 -13.90 37.42 2.23
CA TYR A 201 -12.95 38.50 1.97
C TYR A 201 -12.03 38.82 3.16
N ASN A 202 -12.35 38.39 4.39
CA ASN A 202 -11.58 38.68 5.58
C ASN A 202 -11.38 37.46 6.50
N VAL A 203 -11.60 36.24 6.01
CA VAL A 203 -11.43 35.01 6.80
C VAL A 203 -10.61 33.99 6.03
N VAL A 204 -9.47 33.61 6.59
CA VAL A 204 -8.62 32.51 6.15
C VAL A 204 -9.14 31.20 6.76
N TYR A 205 -9.32 30.19 5.93
CA TYR A 205 -9.41 28.79 6.33
C TYR A 205 -8.00 28.22 6.37
N GLU A 206 -7.48 28.11 7.58
CA GLU A 206 -6.10 27.72 7.85
C GLU A 206 -6.02 26.23 8.10
N TYR A 207 -5.16 25.51 7.39
CA TYR A 207 -4.80 24.13 7.66
C TYR A 207 -3.43 24.06 8.33
N TYR A 208 -3.36 23.38 9.47
CA TYR A 208 -2.13 23.33 10.25
C TYR A 208 -1.92 21.99 10.93
N CYS A 209 -0.72 21.77 11.46
CA CYS A 209 -0.37 20.54 12.15
C CYS A 209 -0.37 20.72 13.67
N LYS A 210 -1.17 19.90 14.38
CA LYS A 210 -1.27 19.92 15.85
C LYS A 210 -1.00 18.54 16.44
N GLY A 211 0.10 18.39 17.16
CA GLY A 211 0.46 17.11 17.78
C GLY A 211 0.70 15.98 16.77
N GLY A 212 1.09 16.33 15.53
CA GLY A 212 1.30 15.37 14.45
C GLY A 212 0.05 15.04 13.63
N GLU A 213 -1.11 15.57 14.00
CA GLU A 213 -2.38 15.41 13.27
C GLU A 213 -2.72 16.66 12.44
N LEU A 214 -3.46 16.47 11.36
CA LEU A 214 -4.04 17.54 10.56
C LEU A 214 -5.18 18.22 11.32
N ALA A 215 -5.13 19.55 11.42
CA ALA A 215 -6.16 20.40 12.00
C ALA A 215 -6.51 21.57 11.07
N HIS A 216 -7.58 22.30 11.39
CA HIS A 216 -7.92 23.54 10.70
C HIS A 216 -8.58 24.56 11.64
N GLU A 217 -8.50 25.84 11.28
CA GLU A 217 -9.14 26.94 12.01
C GLU A 217 -9.62 28.05 11.04
N GLN A 218 -10.58 28.86 11.47
CA GLN A 218 -11.03 30.05 10.74
C GLN A 218 -10.44 31.29 11.40
N VAL A 219 -9.53 31.96 10.72
CA VAL A 219 -8.81 33.13 11.24
C VAL A 219 -9.31 34.37 10.53
N VAL A 220 -9.76 35.37 11.31
CA VAL A 220 -10.20 36.66 10.76
C VAL A 220 -8.97 37.53 10.53
N CYS A 221 -8.83 38.10 9.32
CA CYS A 221 -7.75 39.02 9.02
C CYS A 221 -7.82 40.27 9.92
N PRO A 222 -6.65 40.85 10.30
CA PRO A 222 -6.61 42.09 11.04
C PRO A 222 -7.32 43.26 10.33
N GLU A 223 -7.61 44.32 11.08
CA GLU A 223 -8.18 45.54 10.52
C GLU A 223 -7.30 46.10 9.38
N GLY A 224 -7.93 46.48 8.28
CA GLY A 224 -7.26 46.98 7.07
C GLY A 224 -6.68 45.90 6.15
N MET A 225 -6.88 44.60 6.46
CA MET A 225 -6.43 43.49 5.64
C MET A 225 -7.58 42.66 5.09
N ASP A 226 -7.37 42.11 3.90
CA ASP A 226 -8.29 41.19 3.23
C ASP A 226 -7.60 39.84 3.03
N CYS A 227 -8.38 38.76 3.02
CA CYS A 227 -7.90 37.44 2.63
C CYS A 227 -7.80 37.38 1.10
N GLU A 228 -6.60 37.13 0.60
CA GLU A 228 -6.35 36.86 -0.81
C GLU A 228 -5.51 35.58 -0.95
N ASN A 229 -5.93 34.67 -1.84
CA ASN A 229 -5.18 33.45 -2.14
C ASN A 229 -4.84 32.55 -0.93
N GLY A 230 -5.59 32.67 0.17
CA GLY A 230 -5.43 31.86 1.38
C GLY A 230 -4.62 32.49 2.50
N TYR A 231 -4.33 33.79 2.44
CA TYR A 231 -3.63 34.51 3.51
C TYR A 231 -4.06 35.98 3.51
N CYS A 232 -3.84 36.67 4.62
CA CYS A 232 -4.15 38.07 4.81
C CYS A 232 -3.10 38.96 4.14
N VAL A 233 -3.59 39.89 3.33
CA VAL A 233 -2.82 40.93 2.63
C VAL A 233 -3.41 42.29 2.96
N GLU A 234 -2.63 43.36 2.79
CA GLU A 234 -3.18 44.72 2.88
C GLU A 234 -4.33 44.87 1.88
N GLY A 235 -5.51 45.24 2.40
CA GLY A 235 -6.68 45.50 1.57
C GLY A 235 -6.48 46.76 0.72
N PRO A 236 -7.29 46.97 -0.33
CA PRO A 236 -7.27 48.23 -1.05
C PRO A 236 -7.56 49.39 -0.08
N GLU A 237 -6.93 50.54 -0.28
CA GLU A 237 -7.29 51.78 0.43
C GLU A 237 -8.78 52.07 0.20
N ARG A 238 -9.61 51.71 1.19
CA ARG A 238 -11.06 51.97 1.21
C ARG A 238 -11.34 53.38 1.74
N GLU A 239 -10.64 54.37 1.20
CA GLU A 239 -10.78 55.78 1.61
C GLU A 239 -11.90 56.45 0.83
N CYS A 240 -12.81 57.14 1.53
CA CYS A 240 -13.79 58.02 0.91
C CYS A 240 -13.12 59.04 -0.04
N ARG A 241 -13.70 59.25 -1.22
CA ARG A 241 -13.25 60.24 -2.21
C ARG A 241 -14.36 61.22 -2.52
N GLU A 242 -14.03 62.51 -2.68
CA GLU A 242 -14.98 63.59 -3.00
C GLU A 242 -14.52 64.39 -4.23
N THR A 243 -15.42 65.17 -4.84
CA THR A 243 -15.16 65.91 -6.09
C THR A 243 -15.02 67.43 -5.91
N ASP A 244 -15.50 67.94 -4.79
CA ASP A 244 -15.71 69.36 -4.44
C ASP A 244 -14.86 69.82 -3.23
N GLY A 245 -14.12 68.90 -2.60
CA GLY A 245 -13.09 69.24 -1.62
C GLY A 245 -13.60 69.55 -0.21
N GLY A 246 -14.75 69.00 0.16
CA GLY A 246 -15.17 68.88 1.54
C GLY A 246 -16.58 69.38 1.74
N LYS A 247 -16.71 70.44 2.56
CA LYS A 247 -17.98 71.14 2.76
C LYS A 247 -17.98 72.38 1.86
N ASP A 248 -18.18 72.20 0.56
CA ASP A 248 -18.33 73.28 -0.41
C ASP A 248 -19.76 73.40 -0.99
N ARG A 249 -20.57 74.23 -0.32
CA ARG A 249 -21.95 74.54 -0.75
C ARG A 249 -22.06 75.24 -2.12
N TYR A 250 -20.96 75.58 -2.78
CA TYR A 250 -20.95 76.34 -4.03
C TYR A 250 -20.55 75.51 -5.26
N GLU A 251 -20.24 74.23 -5.09
CA GLU A 251 -19.92 73.30 -6.18
C GLU A 251 -20.62 71.97 -5.92
N GLU A 252 -21.43 71.47 -6.86
CA GLU A 252 -22.08 70.15 -6.71
C GLU A 252 -21.03 69.04 -6.49
N GLY A 253 -20.98 68.52 -5.27
CA GLY A 253 -20.08 67.44 -4.85
C GLY A 253 -20.67 66.05 -5.03
N THR A 254 -19.81 65.07 -5.27
CA THR A 254 -20.13 63.65 -5.21
C THR A 254 -19.07 62.91 -4.40
N ILE A 255 -19.50 62.28 -3.31
CA ILE A 255 -18.67 61.34 -2.57
C ILE A 255 -18.82 59.93 -3.12
N THR A 256 -17.70 59.20 -3.15
CA THR A 256 -17.64 57.75 -3.34
C THR A 256 -17.09 57.12 -2.07
N TYR A 257 -17.81 56.18 -1.48
CA TYR A 257 -17.42 55.53 -0.23
C TYR A 257 -17.73 54.03 -0.25
N TRP A 258 -17.16 53.28 0.70
CA TRP A 258 -17.25 51.82 0.77
C TRP A 258 -17.89 51.37 2.08
N VAL A 259 -18.83 50.44 2.00
CA VAL A 259 -19.32 49.67 3.17
C VAL A 259 -19.03 48.19 2.88
N GLY A 260 -17.98 47.65 3.52
CA GLY A 260 -17.38 46.40 3.06
C GLY A 260 -16.82 46.57 1.63
N ASP A 261 -17.24 45.70 0.71
CA ASP A 261 -16.84 45.76 -0.71
C ASP A 261 -17.86 46.47 -1.60
N THR A 262 -18.98 46.92 -1.05
CA THR A 262 -19.99 47.61 -1.85
C THR A 262 -19.63 49.08 -1.93
N GLN A 263 -19.40 49.55 -3.15
CA GLN A 263 -19.21 50.96 -3.45
C GLN A 263 -20.57 51.67 -3.50
N TYR A 264 -20.65 52.80 -2.81
CA TYR A 264 -21.78 53.71 -2.82
C TYR A 264 -21.32 55.08 -3.30
N SER A 265 -22.23 55.81 -3.92
CA SER A 265 -22.03 57.20 -4.30
C SER A 265 -23.20 58.05 -3.83
N GLU A 266 -22.90 59.23 -3.29
CA GLU A 266 -23.90 60.22 -2.94
C GLU A 266 -23.46 61.58 -3.47
N THR A 267 -24.43 62.35 -3.95
CA THR A 267 -24.24 63.65 -4.56
C THR A 267 -25.00 64.68 -3.74
N ASP A 268 -24.46 65.88 -3.65
CA ASP A 268 -25.11 67.00 -2.98
C ASP A 268 -26.44 67.32 -3.64
N LYS A 269 -27.37 67.83 -2.84
CA LYS A 269 -28.72 68.10 -3.34
C LYS A 269 -29.38 69.18 -2.52
N CYS A 270 -30.31 69.89 -3.15
CA CYS A 270 -31.14 70.83 -2.41
C CYS A 270 -31.96 70.13 -1.34
N TYR A 271 -31.77 70.56 -0.10
CA TYR A 271 -32.62 70.17 1.01
C TYR A 271 -33.95 70.95 0.94
N ASP A 272 -33.85 72.26 0.70
CA ASP A 272 -34.95 73.14 0.35
C ASP A 272 -34.46 74.29 -0.57
N GLN A 273 -35.24 75.38 -0.71
CA GLN A 273 -34.88 76.50 -1.59
C GLN A 273 -33.67 77.29 -1.09
N ASP A 274 -33.39 77.25 0.21
CA ASP A 274 -32.40 78.12 0.85
C ASP A 274 -31.22 77.32 1.41
N SER A 275 -31.20 75.99 1.22
CA SER A 275 -30.17 75.12 1.80
C SER A 275 -29.81 73.89 0.95
N VAL A 276 -28.53 73.52 1.01
CA VAL A 276 -27.94 72.32 0.40
C VAL A 276 -27.80 71.23 1.46
N LEU A 277 -28.20 69.99 1.14
CA LEU A 277 -27.73 68.80 1.84
C LEU A 277 -26.36 68.42 1.27
N GLU A 278 -25.34 68.77 2.03
CA GLU A 278 -23.94 68.50 1.73
C GLU A 278 -23.53 67.10 2.18
N THR A 279 -22.72 66.43 1.38
CA THR A 279 -22.06 65.16 1.67
C THR A 279 -20.57 65.28 1.44
N TRP A 280 -19.75 64.82 2.39
CA TRP A 280 -18.29 65.02 2.34
C TRP A 280 -17.53 63.83 2.92
N CYS A 281 -16.23 63.72 2.59
CA CYS A 281 -15.35 62.75 3.21
C CYS A 281 -14.75 63.28 4.52
N THR A 282 -14.74 62.46 5.57
CA THR A 282 -14.16 62.84 6.88
C THR A 282 -12.64 62.61 6.89
N GLU A 283 -11.94 63.29 7.81
CA GLU A 283 -10.49 63.08 8.03
C GLU A 283 -10.13 61.63 8.42
N GLU A 284 -11.11 60.86 8.92
CA GLU A 284 -10.97 59.44 9.27
C GLU A 284 -11.31 58.50 8.10
N GLY A 285 -11.51 59.04 6.89
CA GLY A 285 -11.82 58.28 5.67
C GLY A 285 -13.28 57.81 5.55
N GLY A 286 -14.15 58.25 6.47
CA GLY A 286 -15.57 57.95 6.48
C GLY A 286 -16.42 58.98 5.73
N LYS A 287 -17.75 58.80 5.79
CA LYS A 287 -18.73 59.73 5.22
C LYS A 287 -19.29 60.69 6.27
N GLY A 288 -19.38 61.98 5.94
CA GLY A 288 -20.17 63.00 6.64
C GLY A 288 -21.32 63.53 5.80
N PHE A 289 -22.33 64.12 6.45
CA PHE A 289 -23.40 64.86 5.79
C PHE A 289 -24.00 65.94 6.70
N GLY A 290 -24.60 66.98 6.12
CA GLY A 290 -25.16 68.12 6.87
C GLY A 290 -25.94 69.07 5.98
N ILE A 291 -26.82 69.88 6.59
CA ILE A 291 -27.56 70.92 5.87
C ILE A 291 -26.78 72.23 6.01
N ILE A 292 -26.47 72.86 4.88
CA ILE A 292 -25.75 74.13 4.80
C ILE A 292 -26.65 75.18 4.14
N GLU A 293 -26.88 76.28 4.85
CA GLU A 293 -27.69 77.41 4.37
C GLU A 293 -26.91 78.21 3.31
N CYS A 294 -27.61 78.61 2.24
CA CYS A 294 -27.13 79.58 1.26
C CYS A 294 -27.17 81.00 1.84
N ASP A 295 -26.41 81.92 1.25
CA ASP A 295 -26.42 83.32 1.71
C ASP A 295 -27.72 84.03 1.29
N SER A 296 -28.02 85.20 1.87
CA SER A 296 -29.35 85.84 1.79
C SER A 296 -29.84 86.24 0.39
N ASP A 297 -28.95 86.22 -0.62
CA ASP A 297 -29.23 86.56 -2.02
C ASP A 297 -28.96 85.36 -2.97
N GLU A 298 -28.89 84.16 -2.42
CA GLU A 298 -28.65 82.89 -3.11
C GLU A 298 -29.82 81.93 -2.91
N TRP A 299 -29.96 80.95 -3.80
CA TRP A 299 -30.86 79.81 -3.62
C TRP A 299 -30.16 78.52 -4.01
N CYS A 300 -30.67 77.40 -3.54
CA CYS A 300 -30.18 76.10 -3.98
C CYS A 300 -30.74 75.73 -5.35
N GLU A 301 -29.86 75.41 -6.30
CA GLU A 301 -30.17 74.85 -7.60
C GLU A 301 -29.20 73.70 -7.88
N ASP A 302 -29.71 72.55 -8.34
CA ASP A 302 -28.92 71.37 -8.69
C ASP A 302 -27.87 70.90 -7.65
N GLY A 303 -28.12 71.16 -6.35
CA GLY A 303 -27.24 70.71 -5.27
C GLY A 303 -26.16 71.71 -4.86
N GLU A 304 -26.17 72.93 -5.39
CA GLU A 304 -25.25 74.01 -5.04
C GLU A 304 -26.00 75.34 -4.80
N CYS A 305 -25.41 76.24 -4.02
CA CYS A 305 -25.91 77.59 -3.81
C CYS A 305 -25.51 78.49 -4.99
N VAL A 306 -26.50 79.04 -5.69
CA VAL A 306 -26.31 79.93 -6.84
C VAL A 306 -26.86 81.33 -6.56
N SER A 307 -26.21 82.36 -7.11
CA SER A 307 -26.65 83.76 -6.98
C SER A 307 -27.71 84.14 -8.02
N GLY A 308 -28.59 85.07 -7.62
CA GLY A 308 -29.64 85.65 -8.47
C GLY A 308 -29.31 86.80 -9.40
#